data_AF-A0A7S4C631-F1
#
_entry.id   AF-A0A7S4C631-F1
#
_cell.length_a   1.000
_cell.length_b   1.000
_cell.length_c   1.000
_cell.angle_alpha   90.00
_cell.angle_beta   90.00
_cell.angle_gamma   90.00
#
_symmetry.space_group_name_H-M   'P 1'
#
loop_
_entity.id
_entity.type
_entity.pdbx_description
1 polymer ?
#
loop_
_entity_poly.entity_id
_entity_poly.type
_entity_poly.pdbx_seq_one_letter_code
_entity_poly.pdbx_strand_id
1 'polypeptide(L)'
;VFLPALDFSGDLSFEYKAVDGNGVESEAVAMHIHVHHIDDFARLQPYPPFELQEDSFAFVPLNASDSEGSRTTVFLSSLPKHGTLFLSEAGERGARVLRPHSYYTPRV
;
A
#
# COMPACT_ATOMS: atom_id res chain seq x y z
N VAL A 1 20.03 22.74 7.74
CA VAL A 1 19.41 21.41 7.93
C VAL A 1 18.67 21.08 6.65
N PHE A 2 18.87 19.89 6.09
CA PHE A 2 18.16 19.40 4.91
C PHE A 2 17.26 18.25 5.33
N LEU A 3 16.01 18.26 4.86
CA LEU A 3 15.03 17.19 5.07
C LEU A 3 14.43 16.87 3.68
N PRO A 4 14.64 15.65 3.14
CA PRO A 4 14.00 15.24 1.89
C PRO A 4 12.48 15.34 1.96
N ALA A 5 11.83 15.51 0.80
CA ALA A 5 10.38 15.33 0.73
C ALA A 5 10.01 13.90 1.11
N LEU A 6 8.80 13.72 1.65
CA LEU A 6 8.25 12.39 1.92
C LEU A 6 8.31 11.54 0.64
N ASP A 7 8.77 10.30 0.77
CA ASP A 7 8.91 9.29 -0.29
C ASP A 7 9.89 9.66 -1.43
N PHE A 8 10.72 10.70 -1.26
CA PHE A 8 11.75 11.06 -2.24
C PHE A 8 12.99 10.17 -2.10
N SER A 9 13.40 9.57 -3.21
CA SER A 9 14.72 8.96 -3.38
C SER A 9 15.33 9.41 -4.71
N GLY A 10 16.66 9.51 -4.75
CA GLY A 10 17.39 9.95 -5.93
C GLY A 10 18.43 11.04 -5.66
N ASP A 11 19.01 11.53 -6.74
CA ASP A 11 20.03 12.56 -6.72
C ASP A 11 19.41 13.96 -6.80
N LEU A 12 19.97 14.89 -6.03
CA LEU A 12 19.67 16.30 -6.14
C LEU A 12 20.95 17.13 -6.01
N SER A 13 20.90 18.31 -6.60
CA SER A 13 21.99 19.28 -6.54
C SER A 13 21.48 20.68 -6.29
N PHE A 14 22.26 21.47 -5.57
CA PHE A 14 22.06 22.91 -5.45
C PHE A 14 23.39 23.62 -5.50
N GLU A 15 23.38 24.89 -5.91
CA GLU A 15 24.57 25.72 -5.99
C GLU A 15 24.66 26.69 -4.81
N TYR A 16 25.88 27.01 -4.39
CA TYR A 16 26.13 28.02 -3.37
C TYR A 16 27.35 28.87 -3.71
N LYS A 17 27.37 30.08 -3.17
CA LYS A 17 28.45 31.08 -3.31
C LYS A 17 28.80 31.67 -1.95
N ALA A 18 30.01 32.20 -1.83
CA ALA A 18 30.40 33.04 -0.71
C ALA A 18 30.35 34.51 -1.14
N VAL A 19 30.05 35.40 -0.17
CA VAL A 19 30.17 36.86 -0.33
C VAL A 19 31.04 37.38 0.79
N ASP A 20 32.05 38.19 0.46
CA ASP A 20 32.94 38.79 1.46
C ASP A 20 32.31 40.02 2.14
N GLY A 21 33.02 40.62 3.10
CA GLY A 21 32.56 41.81 3.81
C GLY A 21 32.42 43.07 2.94
N ASN A 22 32.93 43.04 1.71
CA ASN A 22 32.85 44.12 0.73
C ASN A 22 31.77 43.88 -0.34
N GLY A 23 31.08 42.74 -0.29
CA GLY A 23 30.03 42.40 -1.25
C GLY A 23 30.53 41.72 -2.53
N VAL A 24 31.76 41.21 -2.55
CA VAL A 24 32.30 40.48 -3.71
C VAL A 24 31.91 39.00 -3.62
N GLU A 25 31.27 38.48 -4.68
CA GLU A 25 30.85 37.07 -4.76
C GLU A 25 31.97 36.14 -5.26
N SER A 26 31.96 34.89 -4.82
CA SER A 26 32.71 33.80 -5.44
C SER A 26 32.01 33.25 -6.69
N GLU A 27 32.72 32.39 -7.43
CA GLU A 27 32.08 31.46 -8.36
C GLU A 27 31.10 30.53 -7.64
N ALA A 28 30.08 30.06 -8.36
CA ALA A 28 29.13 29.08 -7.85
C ALA A 28 29.76 27.69 -7.78
N VAL A 29 29.50 26.96 -6.70
CA VAL A 29 29.90 25.56 -6.53
C VAL A 29 28.66 24.71 -6.31
N ALA A 30 28.59 23.56 -6.98
CA ALA A 30 27.51 22.60 -6.80
C ALA A 30 27.76 21.68 -5.60
N MET A 31 26.75 21.52 -4.76
CA MET A 31 26.63 20.45 -3.78
C MET A 31 25.76 19.34 -4.36
N HIS A 32 26.21 18.10 -4.24
CA HIS A 32 25.47 16.92 -4.67
C HIS A 32 25.04 16.11 -3.45
N ILE A 33 23.77 15.70 -3.41
CA ILE A 33 23.20 14.86 -2.36
C ILE A 33 22.53 13.66 -3.02
N HIS A 34 22.90 12.46 -2.59
CA HIS A 34 22.22 11.22 -2.95
C HIS A 34 21.31 10.77 -1.80
N VAL A 35 20.01 10.65 -2.07
CA VAL A 35 19.03 10.11 -1.12
C VAL A 35 18.77 8.65 -1.46
N HIS A 36 19.26 7.75 -0.60
CA HIS A 36 19.05 6.31 -0.76
C HIS A 36 17.57 5.97 -0.64
N HIS A 37 17.10 5.11 -1.55
CA HIS A 37 15.79 4.50 -1.46
C HIS A 37 15.70 3.58 -0.24
N ILE A 38 14.60 3.67 0.49
CA ILE A 38 14.20 2.73 1.53
C ILE A 38 12.82 2.22 1.11
N ASP A 39 12.68 0.90 1.01
CA ASP A 39 11.44 0.22 0.61
C ASP A 39 10.40 0.30 1.75
N ASP A 40 9.24 0.88 1.48
CA ASP A 40 8.13 0.92 2.42
C ASP A 40 7.32 -0.38 2.44
N PHE A 41 6.49 -0.55 3.47
CA PHE A 41 5.59 -1.68 3.57
C PHE A 41 4.31 -1.46 2.76
N ALA A 42 3.91 -2.49 2.01
CA ALA A 42 2.58 -2.55 1.43
C ALA A 42 1.46 -2.41 2.50
N ARG A 43 0.42 -1.67 2.14
CA ARG A 43 -0.73 -1.36 3.00
C ARG A 43 -1.98 -2.06 2.49
N LEU A 44 -2.73 -2.69 3.39
CA LEU A 44 -4.07 -3.17 3.09
C LEU A 44 -5.07 -2.01 3.09
N GLN A 45 -5.97 -1.99 2.11
CA GLN A 45 -7.07 -1.04 2.11
C GLN A 45 -8.23 -1.63 2.93
N PRO A 46 -8.65 -1.01 4.05
CA PRO A 46 -9.74 -1.52 4.85
C PRO A 46 -11.05 -1.46 4.06
N TYR A 47 -11.85 -2.51 4.18
CA TYR A 47 -13.22 -2.53 3.67
C TYR A 47 -14.19 -2.24 4.82
N PRO A 48 -15.19 -1.37 4.63
CA PRO A 48 -16.16 -1.09 5.69
C PRO A 48 -16.96 -2.35 6.05
N PRO A 49 -17.43 -2.47 7.31
CA PRO A 49 -18.33 -3.54 7.69
C PRO A 49 -19.62 -3.46 6.85
N PHE A 50 -20.19 -4.60 6.52
CA PHE A 50 -21.45 -4.70 5.80
C PHE A 50 -22.31 -5.80 6.41
N GLU A 51 -23.62 -5.66 6.21
CA GLU A 51 -24.61 -6.67 6.55
C GLU A 51 -25.00 -7.42 5.28
N LEU A 52 -25.33 -8.70 5.46
CA LEU A 52 -25.79 -9.55 4.38
C LEU A 52 -26.93 -10.41 4.92
N GLN A 53 -27.98 -10.57 4.12
CA GLN A 53 -29.02 -11.52 4.44
C GLN A 53 -28.44 -12.94 4.46
N GLU A 54 -28.98 -13.81 5.31
CA GLU A 54 -28.66 -15.24 5.23
C GLU A 54 -28.90 -15.77 3.81
N ASP A 55 -28.15 -16.80 3.45
CA ASP A 55 -28.11 -17.45 2.13
C ASP A 55 -27.81 -16.53 0.92
N SER A 56 -27.30 -15.32 1.16
CA SER A 56 -26.84 -14.40 0.11
C SER A 56 -25.31 -14.40 -0.04
N PHE A 57 -24.81 -13.76 -1.10
CA PHE A 57 -23.36 -13.63 -1.36
C PHE A 57 -22.92 -12.17 -1.48
N ALA A 58 -21.66 -11.91 -1.15
CA ALA A 58 -21.06 -10.58 -1.24
C ALA A 58 -19.68 -10.64 -1.92
N PHE A 59 -19.43 -9.68 -2.80
CA PHE A 59 -18.10 -9.48 -3.34
C PHE A 59 -17.32 -8.55 -2.42
N VAL A 60 -16.13 -8.99 -1.99
CA VAL A 60 -15.25 -8.18 -1.14
C VAL A 60 -13.91 -8.05 -1.84
N PRO A 61 -13.60 -6.86 -2.39
CA PRO A 61 -12.29 -6.62 -2.96
C PRO A 61 -11.24 -6.60 -1.84
N LEU A 62 -10.26 -7.49 -1.93
CA LEU A 62 -9.07 -7.45 -1.09
C LEU A 62 -7.99 -6.68 -1.85
N ASN A 63 -7.81 -5.41 -1.47
CA ASN A 63 -6.85 -4.53 -2.13
C ASN A 63 -5.67 -4.27 -1.21
N ALA A 64 -4.47 -4.29 -1.80
CA ALA A 64 -3.23 -3.85 -1.18
C ALA A 64 -2.52 -2.87 -2.11
N SER A 65 -1.95 -1.82 -1.55
CA SER A 65 -1.20 -0.79 -2.27
C SER A 65 0.17 -0.63 -1.66
N ASP A 66 1.13 -0.29 -2.49
CA ASP A 66 2.51 -0.02 -2.13
C ASP A 66 2.89 1.32 -2.77
N SER A 67 3.50 2.23 -1.99
CA SER A 67 3.80 3.61 -2.41
C SER A 67 4.77 3.66 -3.60
N GLU A 68 5.63 2.67 -3.67
CA GLU A 68 6.68 2.47 -4.67
C GLU A 68 6.13 1.78 -5.92
N GLY A 69 4.87 1.36 -5.91
CA GLY A 69 4.23 0.67 -7.03
C GLY A 69 4.70 -0.76 -7.22
N SER A 70 5.31 -1.37 -6.19
CA SER A 70 5.68 -2.78 -6.23
C SER A 70 4.43 -3.68 -6.30
N ARG A 71 4.61 -4.91 -6.80
CA ARG A 71 3.51 -5.87 -6.88
C ARG A 71 3.14 -6.33 -5.47
N THR A 72 1.88 -6.11 -5.11
CA THR A 72 1.35 -6.55 -3.81
C THR A 72 0.71 -7.94 -3.91
N THR A 73 0.84 -8.72 -2.84
CA THR A 73 0.17 -10.02 -2.67
C THR A 73 -0.58 -10.02 -1.34
N VAL A 74 -1.82 -10.50 -1.34
CA VAL A 74 -2.64 -10.61 -0.13
C VAL A 74 -2.68 -12.06 0.35
N PHE A 75 -2.42 -12.27 1.64
CA PHE A 75 -2.56 -13.56 2.30
C PHE A 75 -3.69 -13.53 3.33
N LEU A 76 -4.45 -14.61 3.42
CA LEU A 76 -5.47 -14.78 4.44
C LEU A 76 -4.84 -15.36 5.71
N SER A 77 -4.96 -14.65 6.83
CA SER A 77 -4.49 -15.13 8.14
C SER A 77 -5.48 -16.07 8.82
N SER A 78 -6.76 -16.03 8.42
CA SER A 78 -7.82 -16.89 8.94
C SER A 78 -8.99 -16.97 7.94
N LEU A 79 -9.82 -18.00 8.10
CA LEU A 79 -11.05 -18.20 7.34
C LEU A 79 -12.28 -17.86 8.18
N PRO A 80 -13.42 -17.47 7.55
CA PRO A 80 -14.66 -17.25 8.26
C PRO A 80 -15.13 -18.54 8.97
N LYS A 81 -15.64 -18.40 10.20
CA LYS A 81 -16.18 -19.53 10.98
C LYS A 81 -17.50 -20.07 10.43
N HIS A 82 -18.27 -19.23 9.74
CA HIS A 82 -19.55 -19.57 9.14
C HIS A 82 -19.58 -19.09 7.68
N GLY A 83 -19.77 -20.02 6.75
CA GLY A 83 -19.72 -19.77 5.30
C GLY A 83 -18.41 -20.18 4.66
N THR A 84 -18.27 -19.89 3.36
CA THR A 84 -17.10 -20.24 2.55
C THR A 84 -16.59 -19.01 1.81
N LEU A 85 -15.28 -18.83 1.81
CA LEU A 85 -14.57 -17.78 1.06
C LEU A 85 -13.95 -18.40 -0.19
N PHE A 86 -14.28 -17.85 -1.36
CA PHE A 86 -13.66 -18.24 -2.63
C PHE A 86 -12.69 -17.15 -3.09
N LEU A 87 -11.43 -17.49 -3.25
CA LEU A 87 -10.50 -16.62 -3.95
C LEU A 87 -10.71 -16.83 -5.44
N SER A 88 -11.12 -15.79 -6.16
CA SER A 88 -11.04 -15.83 -7.62
C SER A 88 -9.63 -15.42 -8.02
N GLU A 89 -8.97 -16.23 -8.85
CA GLU A 89 -7.77 -15.84 -9.60
C GLU A 89 -8.15 -14.83 -10.70
N ALA A 90 -8.71 -13.68 -10.30
CA ALA A 90 -8.57 -12.47 -11.07
C ALA A 90 -7.35 -11.79 -10.46
N GLY A 91 -6.17 -12.13 -10.99
CA GLY A 91 -4.92 -11.45 -10.66
C GLY A 91 -5.19 -9.95 -10.53
N GLU A 92 -4.80 -9.40 -9.38
CA GLU A 92 -4.87 -7.99 -9.00
C GLU A 92 -6.22 -7.44 -8.48
N ARG A 93 -7.41 -8.02 -8.71
CA ARG A 93 -8.68 -7.41 -8.23
C ARG A 93 -9.79 -8.41 -7.91
N GLY A 94 -9.80 -8.92 -6.69
CA GLY A 94 -11.05 -9.36 -6.04
C GLY A 94 -11.14 -10.80 -5.55
N ALA A 95 -11.62 -10.95 -4.31
CA ALA A 95 -12.11 -12.22 -3.78
C ALA A 95 -13.65 -12.27 -3.90
N ARG A 96 -14.20 -13.45 -4.20
CA ARG A 96 -15.65 -13.70 -4.26
C ARG A 96 -16.09 -14.41 -2.97
N VAL A 97 -16.97 -13.84 -2.14
CA VAL A 97 -17.27 -14.43 -0.82
C VAL A 97 -18.75 -14.79 -0.61
N LEU A 98 -18.93 -15.86 0.16
CA LEU A 98 -20.08 -16.33 0.94
C LEU A 98 -21.24 -16.95 0.15
N ARG A 99 -21.45 -18.25 0.33
CA ARG A 99 -22.79 -18.82 0.47
C ARG A 99 -22.93 -19.26 1.93
N PRO A 100 -23.87 -18.71 2.71
CA PRO A 100 -24.36 -19.39 3.90
C PRO A 100 -24.95 -20.74 3.46
N HIS A 101 -24.66 -21.81 4.20
CA HIS A 101 -25.20 -23.14 3.88
C HIS A 101 -26.49 -23.35 4.67
N SER A 102 -27.49 -23.85 3.95
CA SER A 102 -28.81 -24.22 4.45
C SER A 102 -28.71 -25.45 5.38
N TYR A 103 -29.29 -25.32 6.57
CA TYR A 103 -29.75 -26.37 7.49
C TYR A 103 -28.95 -27.69 7.59
N TYR A 104 -28.14 -27.82 8.64
CA TYR A 104 -27.81 -29.13 9.21
C TYR A 104 -28.94 -29.57 10.14
N THR A 105 -29.76 -30.53 9.71
CA THR A 105 -30.49 -31.41 10.64
C THR A 105 -29.79 -32.77 10.60
N PRO A 106 -29.10 -33.20 11.68
CA PRO A 106 -28.62 -34.56 11.74
C PRO A 106 -29.85 -35.47 11.84
N ARG A 107 -30.10 -36.27 10.81
CA ARG A 107 -30.95 -37.45 10.96
C ARG A 107 -30.18 -38.46 11.81
N VAL A 108 -30.71 -38.77 12.98
CA VAL A 108 -30.58 -40.07 13.63
C VAL A 108 -31.98 -40.68 13.65
#